data_AF-A0A971CLB2-F1
#
_entry.id   AF-A0A971CLB2-F1
#
_cell.length_a   1.000
_cell.length_b   1.000
_cell.length_c   1.000
_cell.angle_alpha   90.00
_cell.angle_beta   90.00
_cell.angle_gamma   90.00
#
_symmetry.space_group_name_H-M   'P 1'
#
loop_
_entity.id
_entity.type
_entity.pdbx_description
1 polymer ?
#
loop_
_entity_poly.entity_id
_entity_poly.type
_entity_poly.pdbx_seq_one_letter_code
_entity_poly.pdbx_strand_id
1 'polypeptide(L)'
;MTIRIIHWICRLVLAGIFIYSGYVKAQEPLQFAVAISGYQVVPEHLVFPVATYFPWFEIALGVLLLSGWKIRYSSIATAGLLLFFIGLITVTYMRGIEADCGCFGFGEPITAKTIFRDALFLIPALFLVFEPWIKVRFRDSQLSRSADSPA
;
A
#
# COMPACT_ATOMS: atom_id res chain seq x y z
N MET A 1 -7.03 -8.88 -24.19
CA MET A 1 -6.83 -9.89 -23.14
C MET A 1 -5.68 -9.57 -22.20
N THR A 2 -4.54 -9.08 -22.70
CA THR A 2 -3.32 -8.76 -21.93
C THR A 2 -3.54 -7.88 -20.70
N ILE A 3 -4.31 -6.79 -20.83
CA ILE A 3 -4.57 -5.86 -19.72
C ILE A 3 -5.32 -6.53 -18.55
N ARG A 4 -6.24 -7.46 -18.85
CA ARG A 4 -6.96 -8.20 -17.79
C ARG A 4 -6.03 -9.12 -17.02
N ILE A 5 -5.08 -9.76 -17.70
CA ILE A 5 -4.09 -10.64 -17.07
C ILE A 5 -3.17 -9.82 -16.16
N ILE A 6 -2.67 -8.69 -16.65
CA ILE A 6 -1.82 -7.78 -15.87
C ILE A 6 -2.56 -7.29 -14.63
N HIS A 7 -3.83 -6.87 -14.76
CA HIS A 7 -4.65 -6.46 -13.60
C HIS A 7 -4.71 -7.57 -12.54
N TRP A 8 -5.03 -8.80 -12.95
CA TRP A 8 -5.12 -9.93 -12.03
C TRP A 8 -3.79 -10.23 -11.33
N ILE A 9 -2.68 -10.22 -12.07
CA ILE A 9 -1.34 -10.43 -11.52
C ILE A 9 -1.00 -9.34 -10.50
N CYS A 10 -1.19 -8.06 -10.85
CA CYS A 10 -0.93 -6.95 -9.93
C CYS A 10 -1.74 -7.08 -8.64
N ARG A 11 -3.01 -7.49 -8.73
CA ARG A 11 -3.85 -7.71 -7.54
C ARG A 11 -3.33 -8.84 -6.67
N LEU A 12 -2.99 -9.98 -7.27
CA LEU A 12 -2.48 -11.14 -6.53
C LEU A 12 -1.16 -10.81 -5.83
N VAL A 13 -0.25 -10.13 -6.51
CA VAL A 13 1.04 -9.72 -5.95
C VAL A 13 0.84 -8.77 -4.77
N LEU A 14 0.08 -7.68 -4.95
CA LEU A 14 -0.16 -6.71 -3.86
C LEU A 14 -0.92 -7.32 -2.70
N ALA A 15 -1.94 -8.14 -2.96
CA ALA A 15 -2.69 -8.84 -1.93
C ALA A 15 -1.78 -9.77 -1.12
N GLY A 16 -0.94 -10.56 -1.79
CA GLY A 16 0.01 -11.45 -1.14
C GLY A 16 0.99 -10.69 -0.24
N ILE A 17 1.55 -9.59 -0.75
CA ILE A 17 2.51 -8.77 0.02
C ILE A 17 1.84 -8.15 1.25
N PHE A 18 0.65 -7.56 1.12
CA PHE A 18 -0.04 -6.91 2.23
C PHE A 18 -0.49 -7.92 3.30
N ILE A 19 -1.02 -9.07 2.88
CA ILE A 19 -1.41 -10.14 3.82
C ILE A 19 -0.18 -10.68 4.54
N TYR A 20 0.90 -10.97 3.81
CA TYR A 20 2.13 -11.49 4.40
C TYR A 20 2.77 -10.49 5.37
N SER A 21 2.94 -9.23 4.95
CA SER A 21 3.54 -8.18 5.77
C SER A 21 2.71 -7.92 7.03
N GLY A 22 1.40 -7.78 6.88
CA GLY A 22 0.50 -7.59 8.02
C GLY A 22 0.48 -8.79 8.95
N TYR A 23 0.56 -10.02 8.43
CA TYR A 23 0.66 -11.22 9.26
C TYR A 23 1.94 -11.24 10.10
N VAL A 24 3.09 -10.94 9.50
CA VAL A 24 4.38 -10.88 10.21
C VAL A 24 4.35 -9.83 11.32
N LYS A 25 3.79 -8.64 11.05
CA LYS A 25 3.66 -7.58 12.05
C LYS A 25 2.63 -7.91 13.15
N ALA A 26 1.58 -8.66 12.81
CA ALA A 26 0.55 -9.07 13.77
C ALA A 26 1.04 -10.17 14.73
N GLN A 27 1.98 -11.02 14.31
CA GLN A 27 2.59 -12.04 15.17
C GLN A 27 3.48 -11.44 16.27
N GLU A 28 4.21 -10.37 15.94
CA GLU A 28 5.18 -9.74 16.83
C GLU A 28 4.89 -8.23 17.02
N PRO A 29 3.75 -7.86 17.62
CA PRO A 29 3.33 -6.46 17.74
C PRO A 29 4.28 -5.62 18.61
N LEU A 30 4.98 -6.26 19.55
CA LEU A 30 6.01 -5.63 20.37
C LEU A 30 7.22 -5.20 19.54
N GLN A 31 7.70 -6.04 18.63
CA GLN A 31 8.82 -5.70 17.75
C GLN A 31 8.41 -4.60 16.76
N PHE A 32 7.16 -4.65 16.28
CA PHE A 32 6.62 -3.57 15.45
C PHE A 32 6.46 -2.25 16.20
N ALA A 33 6.08 -2.28 17.47
CA ALA A 33 6.04 -1.11 18.34
C ALA A 33 7.43 -0.49 18.51
N VAL A 34 8.48 -1.30 18.68
CA VAL A 34 9.87 -0.82 18.74
C VAL A 34 10.27 -0.15 17.42
N ALA A 35 9.94 -0.75 16.28
CA ALA A 35 10.19 -0.14 14.96
C ALA A 35 9.45 1.21 14.80
N ILE A 36 8.16 1.27 15.18
CA ILE A 36 7.36 2.50 15.13
C ILE A 36 7.91 3.59 16.05
N SER A 37 8.33 3.22 17.27
CA SER A 37 8.97 4.12 18.21
C SER A 37 10.27 4.69 17.64
N GLY A 38 11.07 3.85 16.97
CA GLY A 38 12.30 4.24 16.27
C GLY A 38 12.06 5.30 15.19
N TYR A 39 10.90 5.34 14.55
CA TYR A 39 10.60 6.36 13.54
C TYR A 39 10.48 7.78 14.12
N GLN A 40 10.19 7.92 15.42
CA GLN A 40 9.97 9.22 16.08
C GLN A 40 8.95 10.11 15.34
N VAL A 41 7.92 9.48 14.76
CA VAL A 41 6.82 10.17 14.07
C VAL A 41 5.53 10.10 14.90
N VAL A 42 5.33 9.01 15.62
CA VAL A 42 4.13 8.74 16.42
C VAL A 42 4.45 8.99 17.90
N PRO A 43 3.58 9.68 18.66
CA PRO A 43 3.81 9.90 20.09
C PRO A 43 3.72 8.57 20.85
N GLU A 44 4.50 8.42 21.93
CA GLU A 44 4.70 7.15 22.65
C GLU A 44 3.39 6.46 23.07
N HIS A 45 2.38 7.22 23.49
CA HIS A 45 1.07 6.68 23.90
C HIS A 45 0.27 6.05 22.75
N LEU A 46 0.55 6.42 21.48
CA LEU A 46 -0.09 5.86 20.30
C LEU A 46 0.72 4.74 19.65
N VAL A 47 1.98 4.53 20.03
CA VAL A 47 2.85 3.51 19.42
C VAL A 47 2.23 2.12 19.54
N PHE A 48 1.78 1.74 20.74
CA PHE A 48 1.20 0.41 20.97
C PHE A 48 -0.15 0.19 20.27
N PRO A 49 -1.14 1.11 20.35
CA PRO A 49 -2.35 1.02 19.55
C PRO A 49 -2.09 0.90 18.05
N VAL A 50 -1.20 1.75 17.52
CA VAL A 50 -0.85 1.71 16.08
C VAL A 50 -0.21 0.37 15.74
N ALA A 51 0.77 -0.09 16.51
CA ALA A 51 1.42 -1.37 16.28
C ALA A 51 0.44 -2.56 16.32
N THR A 52 -0.61 -2.50 17.14
CA THR A 52 -1.65 -3.54 17.20
C THR A 52 -2.62 -3.47 16.05
N TYR A 53 -3.23 -2.31 15.76
CA TYR A 53 -4.36 -2.24 14.81
C TYR A 53 -3.92 -2.15 13.36
N PHE A 54 -2.77 -1.54 13.12
CA PHE A 54 -2.29 -1.24 11.78
C PHE A 54 -2.00 -2.52 10.95
N PRO A 55 -1.39 -3.59 11.50
CA PRO A 55 -1.21 -4.85 10.77
C PRO A 55 -2.54 -5.50 10.32
N TRP A 56 -3.58 -5.43 11.15
CA TRP A 56 -4.91 -5.94 10.77
C TRP A 56 -5.51 -5.16 9.61
N PHE A 57 -5.25 -3.86 9.54
CA PHE A 57 -5.67 -3.02 8.42
C PHE A 57 -4.96 -3.42 7.12
N GLU A 58 -3.67 -3.74 7.16
CA GLU A 58 -2.92 -4.26 6.00
C GLU A 58 -3.51 -5.58 5.50
N ILE A 59 -3.76 -6.53 6.41
CA ILE A 59 -4.36 -7.82 6.06
C ILE A 59 -5.75 -7.63 5.45
N ALA A 60 -6.58 -6.78 6.07
CA ALA A 60 -7.92 -6.49 5.56
C ALA A 60 -7.88 -5.92 4.14
N LEU A 61 -6.98 -4.96 3.86
CA LEU A 61 -6.79 -4.42 2.52
C LEU A 61 -6.32 -5.47 1.52
N GLY A 62 -5.39 -6.34 1.91
CA GLY A 62 -4.93 -7.44 1.08
C GLY A 62 -6.05 -8.43 0.74
N VAL A 63 -6.90 -8.77 1.71
CA VAL A 63 -8.09 -9.63 1.50
C VAL A 63 -9.13 -8.95 0.62
N LEU A 64 -9.36 -7.64 0.77
CA LEU A 64 -10.25 -6.88 -0.12
C LEU A 64 -9.71 -6.89 -1.56
N LEU A 65 -8.41 -6.67 -1.75
CA LEU A 65 -7.76 -6.76 -3.06
C LEU A 65 -7.87 -8.16 -3.66
N LEU A 66 -7.75 -9.22 -2.84
CA LEU A 66 -7.88 -10.60 -3.30
C LEU A 66 -9.32 -10.94 -3.71
N SER A 67 -10.30 -10.60 -2.87
CA SER A 67 -11.73 -10.86 -3.13
C SER A 67 -12.27 -10.10 -4.34
N GLY A 68 -11.67 -8.95 -4.68
CA GLY A 68 -12.14 -8.10 -5.77
C GLY A 68 -13.37 -7.28 -5.43
N TRP A 69 -13.71 -7.20 -4.14
CA TRP A 69 -14.78 -6.36 -3.66
C TRP A 69 -14.33 -4.90 -3.66
N LYS A 70 -15.08 -4.02 -4.35
CA LYS A 70 -14.80 -2.57 -4.39
C LYS A 70 -13.33 -2.23 -4.71
N ILE A 71 -12.74 -2.89 -5.73
CA ILE A 71 -11.32 -2.76 -6.13
C ILE A 71 -10.85 -1.30 -6.21
N ARG A 72 -11.69 -0.38 -6.70
CA ARG A 72 -11.35 1.05 -6.76
C ARG A 72 -10.93 1.62 -5.40
N TYR A 73 -11.71 1.35 -4.36
CA TYR A 73 -11.45 1.88 -3.02
C TYR A 73 -10.28 1.17 -2.36
N SER A 74 -10.21 -0.16 -2.49
CA SER A 74 -9.09 -0.94 -1.92
C SER A 74 -7.77 -0.57 -2.57
N SER A 75 -7.72 -0.38 -3.90
CA SER A 75 -6.50 0.03 -4.61
C SER A 75 -6.04 1.43 -4.20
N ILE A 76 -6.95 2.38 -4.01
CA ILE A 76 -6.61 3.73 -3.52
C ILE A 76 -6.07 3.65 -2.09
N ALA A 77 -6.73 2.91 -1.21
CA ALA A 77 -6.28 2.73 0.17
C ALA A 77 -4.91 2.04 0.25
N THR A 78 -4.69 0.98 -0.53
CA THR A 78 -3.40 0.29 -0.65
C THR A 78 -2.30 1.20 -1.17
N ALA A 79 -2.56 1.98 -2.23
CA ALA A 79 -1.58 2.93 -2.75
C ALA A 79 -1.25 4.05 -1.73
N GLY A 80 -2.27 4.57 -1.04
CA GLY A 80 -2.09 5.54 0.03
C GLY A 80 -1.25 4.98 1.19
N LEU A 81 -1.51 3.74 1.60
CA LEU A 81 -0.74 3.08 2.65
C LEU A 81 0.72 2.85 2.24
N LEU A 82 0.94 2.40 1.00
CA LEU A 82 2.29 2.25 0.43
C LEU A 82 3.05 3.58 0.42
N LEU A 83 2.41 4.65 -0.04
CA LEU A 83 3.01 5.99 -0.03
C LEU A 83 3.34 6.47 1.39
N PHE A 84 2.44 6.21 2.34
CA PHE A 84 2.66 6.53 3.74
C PHE A 84 3.91 5.80 4.29
N PHE A 85 4.04 4.49 4.05
CA PHE A 85 5.23 3.74 4.47
C PHE A 85 6.50 4.23 3.79
N ILE A 86 6.48 4.42 2.47
CA ILE A 86 7.66 4.89 1.73
C ILE A 86 8.11 6.25 2.28
N GLY A 87 7.18 7.16 2.53
CA GLY A 87 7.48 8.45 3.14
C GLY A 87 8.06 8.31 4.54
N LEU A 88 7.46 7.47 5.38
CA LEU A 88 7.91 7.23 6.75
C LEU A 88 9.32 6.60 6.80
N ILE A 89 9.59 5.60 5.96
CA ILE A 89 10.92 4.96 5.83
C ILE A 89 11.94 5.97 5.29
N THR A 90 11.56 6.77 4.28
CA THR A 90 12.44 7.77 3.68
C THR A 90 12.82 8.87 4.66
N VAL A 91 11.85 9.39 5.43
CA VAL A 91 12.11 10.38 6.49
C VAL A 91 13.02 9.79 7.57
N THR A 92 12.77 8.55 7.98
CA THR A 92 13.60 7.84 8.97
C THR A 92 15.03 7.66 8.46
N TYR A 93 15.19 7.26 7.19
CA TYR A 93 16.49 7.11 6.53
C TYR A 93 17.25 8.44 6.44
N MET A 94 16.57 9.53 6.06
CA MET A 94 17.17 10.87 6.00
C MET A 94 17.61 11.38 7.38
N ARG A 95 16.96 10.94 8.46
CA ARG A 95 17.37 11.23 9.85
C ARG A 95 18.55 10.39 10.32
N GLY A 96 18.99 9.40 9.53
CA GLY A 96 20.08 8.49 9.89
C GLY A 96 19.74 7.55 11.05
N ILE A 97 18.44 7.30 11.30
CA ILE A 97 18.01 6.42 12.38
C ILE A 97 18.11 4.97 11.90
N GLU A 98 18.86 4.15 12.63
CA GLU A 98 18.90 2.70 12.44
C GLU A 98 17.59 2.09 12.97
N ALA A 99 16.60 2.00 12.09
CA ALA A 99 15.35 1.31 12.35
C ALA A 99 15.16 0.16 11.36
N ASP A 100 14.36 -0.82 11.77
CA ASP A 100 13.98 -1.93 10.92
C ASP A 100 12.84 -1.55 9.98
N CYS A 101 12.90 -2.07 8.75
CA CYS A 101 11.84 -1.90 7.76
C CYS A 101 10.54 -2.60 8.21
N GLY A 102 10.64 -3.73 8.91
CA GLY A 102 9.49 -4.48 9.43
C GLY A 102 8.54 -5.06 8.37
N CYS A 103 8.79 -4.82 7.07
CA CYS A 103 7.91 -5.26 5.98
C CYS A 103 7.98 -6.77 5.70
N PHE A 104 9.13 -7.41 5.90
CA PHE A 104 9.36 -8.85 5.65
C PHE A 104 9.92 -9.59 6.87
N GLY A 105 9.81 -8.99 8.05
CA GLY A 105 10.44 -9.47 9.28
C GLY A 105 11.22 -8.37 9.99
N PHE A 106 11.54 -8.63 11.25
CA PHE A 106 12.36 -7.77 12.10
C PHE A 106 13.84 -8.16 11.95
N GLY A 107 14.74 -7.17 11.94
CA GLY A 107 16.16 -7.35 11.62
C GLY A 107 16.59 -7.06 10.18
N GLU A 108 15.70 -6.51 9.33
CA GLU A 108 16.09 -5.98 8.01
C GLU A 108 16.28 -4.45 8.13
N PRO A 109 17.53 -3.96 8.20
CA PRO A 109 17.81 -2.53 8.40
C PRO A 109 17.36 -1.71 7.20
N ILE A 110 16.82 -0.52 7.46
CA ILE A 110 16.44 0.43 6.41
C ILE A 110 17.67 0.82 5.58
N THR A 111 17.72 0.36 4.33
CA THR A 111 18.77 0.67 3.36
C THR A 111 18.15 1.25 2.09
N ALA A 112 18.93 1.95 1.27
CA ALA A 112 18.49 2.42 -0.06
C ALA A 112 17.88 1.31 -0.93
N LYS A 113 18.34 0.05 -0.78
CA LYS A 113 17.76 -1.13 -1.45
C LYS A 113 16.32 -1.40 -1.02
N THR A 114 16.01 -1.22 0.25
CA THR A 114 14.68 -1.42 0.83
C THR A 114 13.70 -0.37 0.29
N ILE A 115 14.14 0.89 0.25
CA ILE A 115 13.37 1.98 -0.36
C ILE A 115 13.10 1.70 -1.84
N PHE A 116 14.10 1.22 -2.58
CA PHE A 116 13.94 0.86 -3.99
C PHE A 116 12.96 -0.30 -4.20
N ARG A 117 13.01 -1.34 -3.35
CA ARG A 117 12.05 -2.46 -3.36
C ARG A 117 10.63 -1.96 -3.11
N ASP A 118 10.43 -1.11 -2.12
CA ASP A 118 9.11 -0.60 -1.77
C ASP A 118 8.58 0.36 -2.87
N ALA A 119 9.46 1.16 -3.48
CA ALA A 119 9.14 1.95 -4.67
C ALA A 119 8.77 1.08 -5.89
N LEU A 120 9.40 -0.10 -6.04
CA LEU A 120 9.04 -1.05 -7.09
C LEU A 120 7.61 -1.60 -6.88
N PHE A 121 7.21 -1.86 -5.63
CA PHE A 121 5.83 -2.27 -5.31
C PHE A 121 4.79 -1.15 -5.47
N LEU A 122 5.23 0.11 -5.49
CA LEU A 122 4.35 1.24 -5.81
C LEU A 122 3.85 1.19 -7.26
N ILE A 123 4.65 0.68 -8.21
CA ILE A 123 4.30 0.61 -9.65
C ILE A 123 3.00 -0.17 -9.90
N PRO A 124 2.85 -1.44 -9.44
CA PRO A 124 1.60 -2.17 -9.62
C PRO A 124 0.43 -1.55 -8.86
N ALA A 125 0.68 -0.89 -7.71
CA ALA A 125 -0.38 -0.22 -6.95
C ALA A 125 -0.93 1.00 -7.72
N LEU A 126 -0.04 1.83 -8.28
CA LEU A 126 -0.43 2.96 -9.12
C LEU A 126 -1.15 2.49 -10.38
N PHE A 127 -0.66 1.44 -11.04
CA PHE A 127 -1.33 0.85 -12.21
C PHE A 127 -2.79 0.47 -11.91
N LEU A 128 -3.04 -0.16 -10.76
CA LEU A 128 -4.38 -0.52 -10.28
C LEU A 128 -5.27 0.68 -9.95
N VAL A 129 -4.70 1.79 -9.46
CA VAL A 129 -5.43 3.04 -9.19
C VAL A 129 -5.79 3.78 -10.47
N PHE A 130 -4.89 3.80 -11.46
CA PHE A 130 -5.08 4.57 -12.70
C PHE A 130 -6.00 3.87 -13.72
N GLU A 131 -6.03 2.53 -13.79
CA GLU A 131 -6.92 1.82 -14.72
C GLU A 131 -8.42 2.21 -14.61
N PRO A 132 -9.02 2.29 -13.40
CA PRO A 132 -10.41 2.71 -13.28
C PRO A 132 -10.64 4.18 -13.63
N TRP A 133 -9.67 5.08 -13.39
CA TRP A 133 -9.74 6.50 -13.75
C TRP A 133 -9.75 6.70 -15.27
N ILE A 134 -8.94 5.93 -15.99
CA ILE A 134 -8.95 5.90 -17.46
C ILE A 134 -10.33 5.49 -17.97
N LYS A 135 -10.95 4.44 -17.41
CA LYS A 135 -12.30 3.99 -17.80
C LYS A 135 -13.42 4.98 -17.49
N VAL A 136 -13.32 5.78 -16.42
CA VAL A 136 -14.32 6.81 -16.07
C VAL A 136 -14.21 8.02 -17.01
N ARG A 137 -12.98 8.50 -17.23
CA ARG A 137 -12.72 9.64 -18.13
C ARG A 137 -13.22 9.41 -19.56
N PHE A 138 -13.15 8.16 -20.05
CA PHE A 138 -13.66 7.79 -21.37
C PHE A 138 -15.19 7.64 -21.43
N ARG A 139 -15.87 7.39 -20.30
CA ARG A 139 -17.34 7.32 -20.25
C ARG A 139 -17.94 8.72 -20.30
N ASP A 140 -17.38 9.65 -19.53
CA ASP A 140 -17.88 11.02 -19.44
C ASP A 140 -17.69 11.78 -20.77
N SER A 141 -16.59 11.53 -21.50
CA SER A 141 -16.35 12.15 -22.81
C SER A 141 -17.26 11.62 -23.92
N GLN A 142 -17.79 10.39 -23.79
CA GLN A 142 -18.80 9.84 -24.69
C GLN A 142 -20.19 10.42 -24.38
N LEU A 143 -20.55 10.56 -23.11
CA LEU A 143 -21.82 11.16 -22.68
C LEU A 143 -21.94 12.63 -23.07
N SER A 144 -20.87 13.41 -22.95
CA SER A 144 -20.86 14.80 -23.41
C SER A 144 -20.97 14.89 -24.94
N ARG A 145 -20.28 14.03 -25.69
CA ARG A 145 -20.41 13.99 -27.16
C ARG A 145 -21.80 13.59 -27.65
N SER A 146 -22.50 12.71 -26.94
CA SER A 146 -23.89 12.37 -27.28
C SER A 146 -24.88 13.48 -26.96
N ALA A 147 -24.61 14.31 -25.95
CA ALA A 147 -25.46 15.44 -25.59
C ALA A 147 -25.35 16.61 -26.58
N ASP A 148 -24.19 16.78 -27.22
CA ASP A 148 -23.92 17.85 -28.19
C ASP A 148 -24.29 17.49 -29.65
N SER A 149 -24.81 16.28 -29.91
CA SER A 149 -25.25 15.90 -31.27
C SER A 149 -26.66 16.45 -31.52
N PRO A 150 -26.86 17.41 -32.45
CA PRO A 150 -28.20 17.85 -32.82
C PRO A 150 -28.97 16.69 -33.45
N ALA A 151 -30.22 16.52 -33.00
CA ALA A 151 -31.17 15.53 -33.51
C ALA A 151 -31.66 15.86 -34.93
#